data_AF-A0A3B4A8H8-F1
#
_entry.id   AF-A0A3B4A8H8-F1
#
_cell.length_a   1.000
_cell.length_b   1.000
_cell.length_c   1.000
_cell.angle_alpha   90.00
_cell.angle_beta   90.00
_cell.angle_gamma   90.00
#
_symmetry.space_group_name_H-M   'P 1'
#
loop_
_entity.id
_entity.type
_entity.pdbx_description
1 polymer ?
#
loop_
_entity_poly.entity_id
_entity_poly.type
_entity_poly.pdbx_seq_one_letter_code
_entity_poly.pdbx_strand_id
1 'polypeptide(L)'
;MIDNSIYLHLTYCKIYPIEPSTKRSKPVSRVTSLVNLLPPVKTAPLKRIGLSLQRSISLRTDSRTDHAPVSSSAPTVKTRVVAATVSRSKRRDSKLWSETIDVRLSQTLSPKEIKRQEAIFELLQGEQDLVEDLKLAKKAYHDPMRTLCIMTEQELNQIFGTLDSLIPLHEDLLNRLRDERKSDGCTEHVGHILTQWLPCLSEYTPYCSNQVKAKALLDQKKQESRVHDFLQKLLWSFLDIPRSRLVKYPLLLREILRHTDNEHPDRQRLEEAMAMVQSVVADINRQTGESECEFYKERLVYTEEGPRHELIERSRTLSCHGELKNHRGVKLHVFLFQDVLVITRSVSTSEQPIRYQLCRQPIPIEHLELEDLSDGEMRVGGSIRGAFSNNERSHMDSHMGIVY
;
A
#
# COMPACT_ATOMS: atom_id res chain seq x y z
N MET A 1 12.99 -26.81 -35.61
CA MET A 1 12.24 -26.86 -34.34
C MET A 1 12.80 -25.74 -33.47
N ILE A 2 12.01 -24.70 -33.23
CA ILE A 2 12.45 -23.53 -32.45
C ILE A 2 12.10 -23.84 -31.00
N ASP A 3 13.13 -23.88 -30.16
CA ASP A 3 13.06 -24.10 -28.71
C ASP A 3 12.25 -22.96 -28.05
N ASN A 4 11.17 -23.32 -27.35
CA ASN A 4 10.19 -22.40 -26.76
C ASN A 4 10.41 -22.14 -25.26
N SER A 5 11.52 -22.60 -24.70
CA SER A 5 11.83 -22.47 -23.28
C SER A 5 12.17 -21.02 -22.91
N ILE A 6 11.44 -20.42 -21.96
CA ILE A 6 11.67 -19.06 -21.47
C ILE A 6 11.93 -19.10 -19.96
N TYR A 7 13.19 -18.90 -19.59
CA TYR A 7 13.59 -18.79 -18.20
C TYR A 7 13.60 -17.33 -17.74
N LEU A 8 12.81 -17.04 -16.70
CA LEU A 8 12.63 -15.72 -16.10
C LEU A 8 13.17 -15.73 -14.67
N HIS A 9 14.10 -14.83 -14.35
CA HIS A 9 14.62 -14.70 -13.00
C HIS A 9 13.73 -13.77 -12.17
N LEU A 10 13.02 -14.33 -11.19
CA LEU A 10 12.12 -13.61 -10.28
C LEU A 10 12.90 -13.18 -9.03
N THR A 11 13.05 -11.87 -8.82
CA THR A 11 13.48 -11.36 -7.50
C THR A 11 12.22 -10.98 -6.72
N TYR A 12 11.97 -11.68 -5.62
CA TYR A 12 10.79 -11.53 -4.75
C TYR A 12 10.42 -10.05 -4.48
N CYS A 13 9.32 -9.60 -5.06
CA CYS A 13 8.51 -8.52 -4.49
C CYS A 13 7.46 -9.16 -3.57
N LYS A 14 7.47 -8.79 -2.29
CA LYS A 14 6.53 -9.31 -1.29
C LYS A 14 5.08 -9.06 -1.72
N ILE A 15 4.43 -10.11 -2.21
CA ILE A 15 2.98 -10.24 -2.22
C ILE A 15 2.60 -10.76 -0.83
N TYR A 16 1.71 -10.09 -0.12
CA TYR A 16 1.14 -10.61 1.12
C TYR A 16 0.07 -11.63 0.77
N PRO A 17 0.24 -12.94 1.05
CA PRO A 17 -0.87 -13.87 1.00
C PRO A 17 -1.82 -13.60 2.17
N ILE A 18 -3.10 -13.44 1.87
CA ILE A 18 -4.18 -13.58 2.84
C ILE A 18 -4.38 -15.08 3.02
N GLU A 19 -3.86 -15.66 4.10
CA GLU A 19 -4.13 -17.07 4.44
C GLU A 19 -5.57 -17.24 4.97
N PRO A 20 -6.34 -18.21 4.44
CA PRO A 20 -7.58 -18.64 5.07
C PRO A 20 -7.26 -19.60 6.23
N SER A 21 -7.52 -19.15 7.46
CA SER A 21 -7.41 -19.97 8.67
C SER A 21 -8.50 -21.05 8.69
N THR A 22 -8.14 -22.31 8.45
CA THR A 22 -8.95 -23.45 8.89
C THR A 22 -8.09 -24.62 9.39
N LYS A 23 -8.47 -25.09 10.60
CA LYS A 23 -8.37 -26.45 11.18
C LYS A 23 -7.51 -26.64 12.44
N ARG A 24 -8.27 -26.78 13.55
CA ARG A 24 -8.38 -27.92 14.47
C ARG A 24 -7.12 -28.42 15.22
N SER A 25 -7.33 -28.52 16.53
CA SER A 25 -6.48 -28.97 17.64
C SER A 25 -6.09 -30.45 17.64
N LYS A 26 -4.96 -30.77 18.33
CA LYS A 26 -4.78 -31.80 19.41
C LYS A 26 -3.29 -31.92 19.89
N PRO A 27 -2.97 -32.59 21.04
CA PRO A 27 -2.18 -31.94 22.11
C PRO A 27 -0.92 -32.70 22.67
N VAL A 28 -0.26 -32.05 23.66
CA VAL A 28 0.63 -32.56 24.76
C VAL A 28 2.09 -32.99 24.45
N SER A 29 3.07 -32.38 25.13
CA SER A 29 3.90 -33.05 26.17
C SER A 29 4.83 -32.09 26.95
N ARG A 30 5.02 -32.44 28.22
CA ARG A 30 5.66 -31.73 29.35
C ARG A 30 7.19 -31.74 29.26
N VAL A 31 7.84 -30.81 29.99
CA VAL A 31 8.92 -30.98 31.03
C VAL A 31 9.78 -29.68 31.00
N THR A 32 10.23 -28.97 32.05
CA THR A 32 10.18 -29.03 33.53
C THR A 32 10.42 -27.63 34.10
N SER A 33 9.87 -27.41 35.30
CA SER A 33 10.05 -26.27 36.20
C SER A 33 11.48 -26.15 36.75
N LEU A 34 11.97 -24.92 36.95
CA LEU A 34 12.77 -24.56 38.12
C LEU A 34 12.33 -23.19 38.65
N VAL A 35 11.72 -23.24 39.84
CA VAL A 35 11.30 -22.11 40.67
C VAL A 35 12.25 -22.01 41.86
N ASN A 36 12.46 -20.77 42.30
CA ASN A 36 13.06 -20.26 43.54
C ASN A 36 14.51 -19.76 43.45
N LEU A 37 14.66 -18.44 43.51
CA LEU A 37 15.35 -17.73 44.59
C LEU A 37 14.86 -16.25 44.60
N LEU A 38 13.96 -15.92 45.51
CA LEU A 38 13.64 -14.56 46.00
C LEU A 38 13.80 -14.58 47.52
N PRO A 39 14.22 -13.50 48.20
CA PRO A 39 13.30 -12.41 48.64
C PRO A 39 13.97 -11.01 48.83
N PRO A 40 13.35 -9.96 49.43
CA PRO A 40 11.98 -9.43 49.30
C PRO A 40 11.88 -7.90 49.00
N VAL A 41 10.77 -7.51 48.34
CA VAL A 41 9.86 -6.33 48.48
C VAL A 41 10.41 -4.92 48.78
N LYS A 42 10.12 -3.97 47.88
CA LYS A 42 9.40 -2.70 48.19
C LYS A 42 8.43 -2.31 47.06
N THR A 43 7.25 -1.88 47.46
CA THR A 43 6.01 -1.61 46.72
C THR A 43 6.00 -0.27 45.98
N ALA A 44 5.56 -0.23 44.70
CA ALA A 44 5.03 0.94 43.98
C ALA A 44 4.34 0.50 42.66
N PRO A 45 3.40 1.29 42.08
CA PRO A 45 2.19 0.76 41.43
C PRO A 45 2.36 0.30 39.97
N LEU A 46 1.51 -0.66 39.61
CA LEU A 46 1.44 -1.37 38.34
C LEU A 46 1.17 -0.44 37.14
N LYS A 47 2.14 -0.33 36.23
CA LYS A 47 1.90 0.11 34.85
C LYS A 47 1.21 -1.03 34.09
N ARG A 48 -0.06 -0.84 33.73
CA ARG A 48 -0.83 -1.71 32.85
C ARG A 48 -0.22 -1.62 31.44
N ILE A 49 0.40 -2.71 30.98
CA ILE A 49 0.86 -2.88 29.60
C ILE A 49 -0.37 -3.27 28.77
N GLY A 50 -0.95 -2.31 28.06
CA GLY A 50 -1.85 -2.56 26.93
C GLY A 50 -1.01 -2.63 25.66
N LEU A 51 -0.86 -3.82 25.09
CA LEU A 51 -0.28 -4.00 23.77
C LEU A 51 -1.27 -3.47 22.72
N SER A 52 -1.17 -2.18 22.41
CA SER A 52 -1.63 -1.61 21.13
C SER A 52 -0.89 -2.32 20.00
N LEU A 53 -1.60 -2.70 18.93
CA LEU A 53 -1.04 -3.27 17.71
C LEU A 53 -0.17 -2.22 17.00
N GLN A 54 1.05 -2.00 17.49
CA GLN A 54 2.09 -1.30 16.76
C GLN A 54 3.05 -2.30 16.13
N ARG A 55 2.88 -2.52 14.82
CA ARG A 55 3.96 -2.98 13.94
C ARG A 55 4.03 -2.05 12.74
N SER A 56 4.84 -0.99 12.86
CA SER A 56 5.36 -0.24 11.73
C SER A 56 6.86 -0.55 11.61
N ILE A 57 7.18 -1.27 10.55
CA ILE A 57 8.53 -1.55 10.06
C ILE A 57 9.18 -0.25 9.60
N SER A 58 10.27 0.16 10.27
CA SER A 58 11.10 1.29 9.84
C SER A 58 12.45 0.74 9.38
N LEU A 59 12.69 0.77 8.06
CA LEU A 59 13.98 0.48 7.45
C LEU A 59 14.92 1.65 7.76
N ARG A 60 15.94 1.40 8.59
CA ARG A 60 17.10 2.28 8.72
C ARG A 60 18.18 1.77 7.77
N THR A 61 18.61 2.60 6.84
CA THR A 61 19.90 2.43 6.17
C THR A 61 20.76 3.61 6.58
N ASP A 62 21.91 3.29 7.15
CA ASP A 62 22.91 4.17 7.73
C ASP A 62 23.97 4.48 6.67
N SER A 63 24.38 5.74 6.53
CA SER A 63 25.67 6.09 5.91
C SER A 63 26.11 7.48 6.34
N ARG A 64 27.13 7.49 7.21
CA ARG A 64 27.95 8.63 7.65
C ARG A 64 28.81 9.15 6.49
N THR A 65 29.04 10.47 6.43
CA THR A 65 30.31 11.10 6.03
C THR A 65 30.38 12.54 6.56
N ASP A 66 31.61 13.00 6.76
CA ASP A 66 32.11 13.98 7.73
C ASP A 66 32.00 15.49 7.39
N HIS A 67 32.35 16.30 8.38
CA HIS A 67 32.31 17.77 8.45
C HIS A 67 33.51 18.51 7.79
N ALA A 68 33.17 19.58 7.02
CA ALA A 68 33.70 20.98 6.97
C ALA A 68 35.18 21.28 6.51
N PRO A 69 35.60 22.56 6.22
CA PRO A 69 34.88 23.87 6.21
C PRO A 69 35.15 24.88 5.03
N VAL A 70 34.20 25.82 4.84
CA VAL A 70 34.26 27.30 4.61
C VAL A 70 35.13 27.94 3.49
N SER A 71 34.49 28.76 2.60
CA SER A 71 34.83 30.20 2.36
C SER A 71 33.94 30.96 1.33
N SER A 72 33.60 32.21 1.70
CA SER A 72 33.44 33.47 0.91
C SER A 72 32.30 33.71 -0.13
N SER A 73 31.29 34.47 0.34
CA SER A 73 30.76 35.76 -0.19
C SER A 73 30.53 36.02 -1.69
N ALA A 74 29.25 36.22 -2.08
CA ALA A 74 28.74 37.39 -2.83
C ALA A 74 27.19 37.33 -2.96
N PRO A 75 26.47 38.46 -3.01
CA PRO A 75 25.00 38.49 -2.97
C PRO A 75 24.41 38.40 -4.38
N THR A 76 23.56 37.42 -4.63
CA THR A 76 22.69 37.41 -5.82
C THR A 76 21.27 37.20 -5.33
N VAL A 77 20.39 38.12 -5.73
CA VAL A 77 18.95 38.09 -5.47
C VAL A 77 18.40 36.77 -5.98
N LYS A 78 18.23 35.80 -5.09
CA LYS A 78 17.48 34.58 -5.34
C LYS A 78 16.09 34.79 -4.81
N THR A 79 15.13 34.90 -5.73
CA THR A 79 13.71 34.68 -5.46
C THR A 79 13.59 33.40 -4.63
N ARG A 80 13.27 33.54 -3.34
CA ARG A 80 12.98 32.41 -2.47
C ARG A 80 11.69 31.78 -2.97
N VAL A 81 11.82 30.76 -3.83
CA VAL A 81 10.80 29.72 -3.89
C VAL A 81 10.87 29.07 -2.52
N VAL A 82 9.82 29.27 -1.73
CA VAL A 82 9.64 28.59 -0.45
C VAL A 82 9.56 27.11 -0.77
N ALA A 83 10.70 26.43 -0.70
CA ALA A 83 10.72 24.98 -0.73
C ALA A 83 9.88 24.54 0.46
N ALA A 84 8.70 24.00 0.18
CA ALA A 84 7.89 23.33 1.17
C ALA A 84 8.68 22.09 1.61
N THR A 85 9.64 22.27 2.52
CA THR A 85 10.02 21.21 3.44
C THR A 85 8.73 20.86 4.16
N VAL A 86 8.06 19.80 3.68
CA VAL A 86 7.09 19.05 4.46
C VAL A 86 7.91 18.48 5.61
N SER A 87 8.13 19.33 6.61
CA SER A 87 8.82 18.95 7.82
C SER A 87 8.05 17.78 8.37
N ARG A 88 8.73 16.63 8.43
CA ARG A 88 8.44 15.46 9.24
C ARG A 88 7.27 15.77 10.15
N SER A 89 6.11 15.17 9.88
CA SER A 89 4.92 15.24 10.73
C SER A 89 5.40 15.38 12.16
N LYS A 90 5.14 16.54 12.79
CA LYS A 90 5.12 16.60 14.25
C LYS A 90 4.40 15.32 14.63
N ARG A 91 5.05 14.42 15.37
CA ARG A 91 4.38 13.20 15.86
C ARG A 91 3.08 13.74 16.44
N ARG A 92 1.96 13.50 15.74
CA ARG A 92 0.67 13.95 16.23
C ARG A 92 0.54 13.18 17.54
N ASP A 93 0.51 13.91 18.65
CA ASP A 93 0.32 13.29 19.94
C ASP A 93 -1.03 12.59 19.85
N SER A 94 -0.99 11.25 19.80
CA SER A 94 -2.19 10.43 19.74
C SER A 94 -2.87 10.59 21.09
N LYS A 95 -3.83 11.49 21.14
CA LYS A 95 -4.57 11.83 22.36
C LYS A 95 -5.25 10.55 22.83
N LEU A 96 -4.98 10.10 24.05
CA LEU A 96 -5.59 8.87 24.54
C LEU A 96 -7.05 9.12 24.88
N TRP A 97 -7.93 8.13 24.71
CA TRP A 97 -9.33 8.29 25.12
C TRP A 97 -9.43 8.67 26.61
N SER A 98 -8.59 8.06 27.46
CA SER A 98 -8.49 8.38 28.88
C SER A 98 -8.16 9.83 29.20
N GLU A 99 -7.56 10.59 28.27
CA GLU A 99 -7.27 12.02 28.42
C GLU A 99 -8.46 12.91 28.05
N THR A 100 -9.57 12.31 27.61
CA THR A 100 -10.73 13.03 27.06
C THR A 100 -12.02 12.84 27.86
N ILE A 101 -11.93 12.19 29.03
CA ILE A 101 -13.06 11.85 29.89
C ILE A 101 -12.88 12.42 31.29
N ASP A 102 -13.99 12.54 32.03
CA ASP A 102 -13.95 12.80 33.47
C ASP A 102 -13.36 11.57 34.18
N VAL A 103 -12.32 11.80 35.00
CA VAL A 103 -11.63 10.78 35.81
C VAL A 103 -12.61 9.99 36.68
N ARG A 104 -13.71 10.61 37.12
CA ARG A 104 -14.74 9.95 37.94
C ARG A 104 -15.57 8.94 37.13
N LEU A 105 -15.80 9.20 35.85
CA LEU A 105 -16.52 8.31 34.95
C LEU A 105 -15.67 7.10 34.53
N SER A 106 -14.35 7.30 34.38
CA SER A 106 -13.41 6.19 34.11
C SER A 106 -13.43 5.10 35.19
N GLN A 107 -13.78 5.46 36.43
CA GLN A 107 -13.83 4.54 37.56
C GLN A 107 -15.14 3.76 37.66
N THR A 108 -16.22 4.19 36.99
CA THR A 108 -17.53 3.52 37.02
C THR A 108 -17.73 2.54 35.88
N LEU A 109 -17.00 2.70 34.78
CA LEU A 109 -17.12 1.83 33.60
C LEU A 109 -16.39 0.49 33.79
N SER A 110 -16.94 -0.57 33.20
CA SER A 110 -16.28 -1.86 33.19
C SER A 110 -15.00 -1.82 32.33
N PRO A 111 -13.99 -2.67 32.59
CA PRO A 111 -12.79 -2.74 31.75
C PRO A 111 -13.08 -3.08 30.28
N LYS A 112 -14.20 -3.77 30.01
CA LYS A 112 -14.63 -4.10 28.64
C LYS A 112 -15.23 -2.87 27.95
N GLU A 113 -16.05 -2.11 28.67
CA GLU A 113 -16.63 -0.87 28.15
C GLU A 113 -15.57 0.20 27.90
N ILE A 114 -14.57 0.32 28.77
CA ILE A 114 -13.41 1.20 28.52
C ILE A 114 -12.75 0.87 27.18
N LYS A 115 -12.53 -0.41 26.87
CA LYS A 115 -11.94 -0.81 25.58
C LYS A 115 -12.87 -0.54 24.39
N ARG A 116 -14.20 -0.68 24.57
CA ARG A 116 -15.17 -0.33 23.54
C ARG A 116 -15.09 1.16 23.22
N GLN A 117 -15.05 2.01 24.24
CA GLN A 117 -14.91 3.46 24.09
C GLN A 117 -13.57 3.86 23.47
N GLU A 118 -12.47 3.23 23.87
CA GLU A 118 -11.15 3.41 23.25
C GLU A 118 -11.19 3.09 21.75
N ALA A 119 -11.81 1.98 21.35
CA ALA A 119 -11.94 1.58 19.95
C ALA A 119 -12.82 2.55 19.12
N ILE A 120 -13.92 3.03 19.69
CA ILE A 120 -14.78 4.05 19.05
C ILE A 120 -14.02 5.37 18.90
N PHE A 121 -13.25 5.75 19.91
CA PHE A 121 -12.45 6.97 19.86
C PHE A 121 -11.29 6.87 18.87
N GLU A 122 -10.67 5.69 18.72
CA GLU A 122 -9.66 5.43 17.68
C GLU A 122 -10.26 5.60 16.27
N LEU A 123 -11.49 5.14 16.04
CA LEU A 123 -12.21 5.40 14.80
C LEU A 123 -12.34 6.90 14.56
N LEU A 124 -12.87 7.67 15.52
CA LEU A 124 -13.06 9.12 15.44
C LEU A 124 -11.75 9.86 15.17
N GLN A 125 -10.68 9.55 15.91
CA GLN A 125 -9.37 10.17 15.68
C GLN A 125 -8.83 9.86 14.30
N GLY A 126 -8.94 8.61 13.87
CA GLY A 126 -8.49 8.21 12.55
C GLY A 126 -9.24 8.93 11.41
N GLU A 127 -10.52 9.26 11.59
CA GLU A 127 -11.27 10.09 10.64
C GLU A 127 -10.76 11.54 10.64
N GLN A 128 -10.49 12.10 11.82
CA GLN A 128 -9.93 13.44 11.92
C GLN A 128 -8.56 13.52 11.23
N ASP A 129 -7.66 12.59 11.55
CA ASP A 129 -6.33 12.51 10.95
C ASP A 129 -6.40 12.38 9.43
N LEU A 130 -7.29 11.53 8.93
CA LEU A 130 -7.51 11.36 7.51
C LEU A 130 -7.97 12.66 6.84
N VAL A 131 -9.00 13.31 7.37
CA VAL A 131 -9.51 14.58 6.81
C VAL A 131 -8.41 15.63 6.76
N GLU A 132 -7.62 15.75 7.83
CA GLU A 132 -6.48 16.68 7.87
C GLU A 132 -5.41 16.32 6.82
N ASP A 133 -5.08 15.04 6.67
CA ASP A 133 -4.06 14.57 5.73
C ASP A 133 -4.50 14.75 4.27
N LEU A 134 -5.77 14.50 3.94
CA LEU A 134 -6.32 14.74 2.61
C LEU A 134 -6.33 16.23 2.26
N LYS A 135 -6.73 17.08 3.20
CA LYS A 135 -6.67 18.54 3.03
C LYS A 135 -5.23 19.04 2.88
N LEU A 136 -4.30 18.48 3.66
CA LEU A 136 -2.88 18.80 3.55
C LEU A 136 -2.33 18.37 2.20
N ALA A 137 -2.68 17.17 1.70
CA ALA A 137 -2.24 16.70 0.39
C ALA A 137 -2.67 17.67 -0.72
N LYS A 138 -3.91 18.14 -0.69
CA LYS A 138 -4.39 19.16 -1.62
C LYS A 138 -3.60 20.47 -1.52
N LYS A 139 -3.48 21.02 -0.31
CA LYS A 139 -2.82 22.31 -0.09
C LYS A 139 -1.31 22.29 -0.36
N ALA A 140 -0.64 21.17 -0.09
CA ALA A 140 0.81 21.05 -0.21
C ALA A 140 1.26 20.61 -1.62
N TYR A 141 0.42 19.88 -2.36
CA TYR A 141 0.79 19.32 -3.66
C TYR A 141 -0.09 19.85 -4.79
N HIS A 142 -1.41 19.69 -4.70
CA HIS A 142 -2.31 20.09 -5.78
C HIS A 142 -2.21 21.60 -6.05
N ASP A 143 -2.42 22.44 -5.02
CA ASP A 143 -2.50 23.90 -5.22
C ASP A 143 -1.18 24.49 -5.71
N PRO A 144 0.01 24.14 -5.16
CA PRO A 144 1.25 24.68 -5.67
C PRO A 144 1.60 24.15 -7.07
N MET A 145 1.28 22.89 -7.40
CA MET A 145 1.48 22.39 -8.77
C MET A 145 0.61 23.13 -9.79
N ARG A 146 -0.60 23.51 -9.38
CA ARG A 146 -1.51 24.34 -10.18
C ARG A 146 -0.96 25.76 -10.35
N THR A 147 -0.64 26.44 -9.25
CA THR A 147 -0.17 27.84 -9.28
C THR A 147 1.16 28.02 -9.99
N LEU A 148 2.08 27.05 -9.85
CA LEU A 148 3.39 27.07 -10.51
C LEU A 148 3.34 26.49 -11.93
N CYS A 149 2.15 26.14 -12.42
CA CYS A 149 1.91 25.51 -13.72
C CYS A 149 2.82 24.30 -13.96
N ILE A 150 3.11 23.51 -12.92
CA ILE A 150 3.98 22.32 -12.98
C ILE A 150 3.30 21.22 -13.80
N MET A 151 2.00 21.05 -13.60
CA MET A 151 1.12 20.15 -14.34
C MET A 151 -0.08 20.93 -14.88
N THR A 152 -0.69 20.43 -15.94
CA THR A 152 -1.94 20.98 -16.47
C THR A 152 -3.12 20.66 -15.56
N GLU A 153 -4.21 21.41 -15.69
CA GLU A 153 -5.47 21.14 -14.97
C GLU A 153 -5.98 19.72 -15.22
N GLN A 154 -5.86 19.22 -16.45
CA GLN A 154 -6.28 17.87 -16.80
C GLN A 154 -5.45 16.81 -16.07
N GLU A 155 -4.13 16.99 -16.00
CA GLU A 155 -3.22 16.09 -15.28
C GLU A 155 -3.47 16.13 -13.76
N LEU A 156 -3.70 17.32 -13.20
CA LEU A 156 -4.04 17.48 -11.79
C LEU A 156 -5.39 16.84 -11.46
N ASN A 157 -6.41 17.03 -12.30
CA ASN A 157 -7.70 16.36 -12.13
C ASN A 157 -7.58 14.84 -12.25
N GLN A 158 -6.70 14.33 -13.12
CA GLN A 158 -6.42 12.90 -13.21
C GLN A 158 -5.74 12.34 -11.95
N ILE A 159 -4.97 13.13 -11.20
CA ILE A 159 -4.27 12.67 -9.98
C ILE A 159 -5.10 12.91 -8.72
N PHE A 160 -5.71 14.08 -8.59
CA PHE A 160 -6.35 14.59 -7.37
C PHE A 160 -7.87 14.77 -7.49
N GLY A 161 -8.45 14.73 -8.69
CA GLY A 161 -9.86 15.06 -8.89
C GLY A 161 -10.81 14.14 -8.12
N THR A 162 -10.44 12.87 -7.95
CA THR A 162 -11.18 11.91 -7.13
C THR A 162 -10.90 12.04 -5.64
N LEU A 163 -9.83 12.72 -5.21
CA LEU A 163 -9.54 12.98 -3.80
C LEU A 163 -10.54 13.99 -3.21
N ASP A 164 -10.97 14.96 -4.04
CA ASP A 164 -11.89 16.03 -3.65
C ASP A 164 -13.29 15.51 -3.26
N SER A 165 -13.73 14.39 -3.83
CA SER A 165 -15.00 13.77 -3.44
C SER A 165 -14.91 12.98 -2.13
N LEU A 166 -13.72 12.53 -1.72
CA LEU A 166 -13.54 11.74 -0.50
C LEU A 166 -13.54 12.60 0.77
N ILE A 167 -13.08 13.85 0.69
CA ILE A 167 -13.00 14.73 1.89
C ILE A 167 -14.39 14.93 2.53
N PRO A 168 -15.44 15.37 1.79
CA PRO A 168 -16.76 15.58 2.38
C PRO A 168 -17.37 14.31 2.98
N LEU A 169 -17.09 13.16 2.37
CA LEU A 169 -17.54 11.85 2.84
C LEU A 169 -16.98 11.54 4.24
N HIS A 170 -15.69 11.82 4.48
CA HIS A 170 -15.08 11.60 5.80
C HIS A 170 -15.43 12.69 6.81
N GLU A 171 -15.67 13.92 6.35
CA GLU A 171 -16.20 14.99 7.21
C GLU A 171 -17.60 14.66 7.74
N ASP A 172 -18.47 14.07 6.92
CA ASP A 172 -19.80 13.62 7.35
C ASP A 172 -19.71 12.57 8.47
N LEU A 173 -18.88 11.53 8.31
CA LEU A 173 -18.68 10.53 9.38
C LEU A 173 -18.11 11.17 10.65
N LEU A 174 -17.09 12.00 10.50
CA LEU A 174 -16.45 12.68 11.63
C LEU A 174 -17.45 13.54 12.40
N ASN A 175 -18.34 14.25 11.72
CA ASN A 175 -19.37 15.07 12.35
C ASN A 175 -20.40 14.21 13.07
N ARG A 176 -20.92 13.15 12.43
CA ARG A 176 -21.86 12.22 13.09
C ARG A 176 -21.26 11.58 14.35
N LEU A 177 -19.99 11.16 14.29
CA LEU A 177 -19.29 10.60 15.44
C LEU A 177 -19.07 11.63 16.57
N ARG A 178 -18.88 12.90 16.23
CA ARG A 178 -18.76 14.00 17.21
C ARG A 178 -20.10 14.33 17.85
N ASP A 179 -21.18 14.36 17.07
CA ASP A 179 -22.52 14.69 17.55
C ASP A 179 -23.08 13.61 18.49
N GLU A 180 -22.78 12.34 18.22
CA GLU A 180 -23.16 11.21 19.08
C GLU A 180 -22.34 11.15 20.38
N ARG A 181 -21.20 11.85 20.44
CA ARG A 181 -20.32 11.85 21.60
C ARG A 181 -20.88 12.75 22.69
N LYS A 182 -21.15 12.17 23.85
CA LYS A 182 -21.68 12.88 25.02
C LYS A 182 -20.62 13.80 25.64
N SER A 183 -21.09 14.75 26.46
CA SER A 183 -20.22 15.69 27.19
C SER A 183 -19.27 15.01 28.17
N ASP A 184 -19.60 13.81 28.63
CA ASP A 184 -18.77 12.97 29.50
C ASP A 184 -17.67 12.21 28.72
N GLY A 185 -17.66 12.33 27.38
CA GLY A 185 -16.69 11.74 26.47
C GLY A 185 -17.03 10.34 25.98
N CYS A 186 -18.15 9.75 26.41
CA CYS A 186 -18.63 8.44 25.97
C CYS A 186 -19.55 8.52 24.74
N THR A 187 -19.60 7.41 24.01
CA THR A 187 -20.47 7.19 22.86
C THR A 187 -21.27 5.91 23.10
N GLU A 188 -22.60 6.01 23.22
CA GLU A 188 -23.44 4.84 23.49
C GLU A 188 -23.63 3.98 22.23
N HIS A 189 -24.11 4.59 21.14
CA HIS A 189 -24.50 3.87 19.93
C HIS A 189 -23.78 4.39 18.69
N VAL A 190 -22.90 3.59 18.10
CA VAL A 190 -22.21 3.90 16.84
C VAL A 190 -22.69 3.03 15.66
N GLY A 191 -23.36 1.91 15.96
CA GLY A 191 -23.78 0.96 14.94
C GLY A 191 -24.65 1.60 13.85
N HIS A 192 -25.64 2.40 14.24
CA HIS A 192 -26.54 3.07 13.28
C HIS A 192 -25.80 4.05 12.35
N ILE A 193 -24.85 4.83 12.89
CA ILE A 193 -24.01 5.77 12.13
C ILE A 193 -23.24 5.01 11.06
N LEU A 194 -22.57 3.92 11.46
CA LEU A 194 -21.78 3.09 10.55
C LEU A 194 -22.65 2.43 9.47
N THR A 195 -23.80 1.87 9.84
CA THR A 195 -24.69 1.23 8.86
C THR A 195 -25.19 2.20 7.79
N GLN A 196 -25.43 3.47 8.16
CA GLN A 196 -25.88 4.50 7.22
C GLN A 196 -24.75 5.04 6.34
N TRP A 197 -23.53 5.15 6.90
CA TRP A 197 -22.41 5.79 6.23
C TRP A 197 -21.60 4.83 5.34
N LEU A 198 -21.42 3.57 5.74
CA LEU A 198 -20.59 2.60 5.01
C LEU A 198 -20.95 2.43 3.52
N PRO A 199 -22.23 2.46 3.10
CA PRO A 199 -22.58 2.41 1.68
C PRO A 199 -21.94 3.54 0.85
N CYS A 200 -21.71 4.72 1.44
CA CYS A 200 -21.07 5.84 0.77
C CYS A 200 -19.62 5.55 0.37
N LEU A 201 -18.96 4.55 0.97
CA LEU A 201 -17.61 4.13 0.57
C LEU A 201 -17.54 3.69 -0.90
N SER A 202 -18.67 3.42 -1.58
CA SER A 202 -18.68 3.21 -3.04
C SER A 202 -18.03 4.33 -3.84
N GLU A 203 -17.99 5.56 -3.32
CA GLU A 203 -17.27 6.72 -3.89
C GLU A 203 -15.74 6.51 -4.00
N TYR A 204 -15.18 5.50 -3.32
CA TYR A 204 -13.80 5.09 -3.51
C TYR A 204 -13.56 4.36 -4.83
N THR A 205 -14.61 3.83 -5.48
CA THR A 205 -14.45 3.05 -6.71
C THR A 205 -13.76 3.85 -7.82
N PRO A 206 -14.24 5.06 -8.20
CA PRO A 206 -13.56 5.86 -9.22
C PRO A 206 -12.13 6.25 -8.78
N TYR A 207 -11.92 6.49 -7.49
CA TYR A 207 -10.60 6.82 -6.94
C TYR A 207 -9.60 5.67 -7.13
N CYS A 208 -9.93 4.48 -6.62
CA CYS A 208 -9.06 3.32 -6.66
C CYS A 208 -8.87 2.79 -8.09
N SER A 209 -9.93 2.72 -8.90
CA SER A 209 -9.85 2.33 -10.32
C SER A 209 -8.97 3.26 -11.16
N ASN A 210 -8.87 4.54 -10.79
CA ASN A 210 -8.01 5.50 -11.47
C ASN A 210 -6.55 5.49 -10.97
N GLN A 211 -6.23 4.84 -9.84
CA GLN A 211 -4.88 4.88 -9.28
C GLN A 211 -3.79 4.38 -10.24
N VAL A 212 -4.08 3.37 -11.06
CA VAL A 212 -3.12 2.88 -12.08
C VAL A 212 -2.77 3.96 -13.12
N LYS A 213 -3.78 4.75 -13.54
CA LYS A 213 -3.64 5.85 -14.51
C LYS A 213 -2.90 7.03 -13.87
N ALA A 214 -3.27 7.40 -12.64
CA ALA A 214 -2.56 8.41 -11.88
C ALA A 214 -1.09 8.01 -11.67
N LYS A 215 -0.83 6.73 -11.38
CA LYS A 215 0.51 6.14 -11.24
C LYS A 215 1.37 6.26 -12.47
N ALA A 216 0.85 5.84 -13.60
CA ALA A 216 1.57 5.96 -14.86
C ALA A 216 1.91 7.42 -15.20
N LEU A 217 0.95 8.35 -15.01
CA LEU A 217 1.17 9.77 -15.28
C LEU A 217 2.24 10.37 -14.37
N LEU A 218 2.18 10.11 -13.06
CA LEU A 218 3.16 10.64 -12.12
C LEU A 218 4.55 10.03 -12.32
N ASP A 219 4.66 8.75 -12.66
CA ASP A 219 5.94 8.13 -12.96
C ASP A 219 6.55 8.67 -14.28
N GLN A 220 5.71 9.01 -15.27
CA GLN A 220 6.14 9.74 -16.47
C GLN A 220 6.64 11.14 -16.11
N LYS A 221 5.84 11.89 -15.34
CA LYS A 221 6.16 13.28 -14.97
C LYS A 221 7.40 13.41 -14.12
N LYS A 222 7.75 12.42 -13.30
CA LYS A 222 9.01 12.39 -12.54
C LYS A 222 10.27 12.43 -13.40
N GLN A 223 10.17 12.11 -14.69
CA GLN A 223 11.30 12.24 -15.62
C GLN A 223 11.55 13.71 -16.02
N GLU A 224 10.56 14.59 -15.83
CA GLU A 224 10.71 16.03 -16.07
C GLU A 224 11.39 16.69 -14.86
N SER A 225 12.52 17.38 -15.08
CA SER A 225 13.33 18.00 -14.01
C SER A 225 12.52 18.93 -13.10
N ARG A 226 11.62 19.73 -13.69
CA ARG A 226 10.76 20.68 -12.95
C ARG A 226 9.81 19.99 -11.99
N VAL A 227 9.37 18.77 -12.32
CA VAL A 227 8.48 17.96 -11.48
C VAL A 227 9.30 17.19 -10.45
N HIS A 228 10.45 16.64 -10.82
CA HIS A 228 11.34 15.90 -9.92
C HIS A 228 11.75 16.75 -8.70
N ASP A 229 12.10 18.02 -8.91
CA ASP A 229 12.55 18.91 -7.82
C ASP A 229 11.41 19.31 -6.88
N PHE A 230 10.16 19.32 -7.37
CA PHE A 230 8.97 19.62 -6.57
C PHE A 230 8.42 18.37 -5.87
N LEU A 231 8.37 17.24 -6.57
CA LEU A 231 7.92 15.95 -6.06
C LEU A 231 9.04 15.27 -5.28
N GLN A 232 9.27 15.71 -4.04
CA GLN A 232 9.95 14.86 -3.07
C GLN A 232 9.23 13.50 -2.97
N LYS A 233 9.94 12.45 -2.56
CA LYS A 233 9.52 11.01 -2.52
C LYS A 233 8.17 10.69 -1.85
N LEU A 234 7.45 11.68 -1.32
CA LEU A 234 6.27 11.57 -0.45
C LEU A 234 4.92 11.68 -1.15
N LEU A 235 4.81 12.20 -2.39
CA LEU A 235 3.48 12.36 -3.03
C LEU A 235 2.74 11.02 -3.16
N TRP A 236 3.46 9.94 -3.49
CA TRP A 236 2.86 8.61 -3.60
C TRP A 236 2.29 8.10 -2.28
N SER A 237 2.99 8.33 -1.18
CA SER A 237 2.48 7.93 0.13
C SER A 237 1.19 8.66 0.50
N PHE A 238 0.98 9.90 0.02
CA PHE A 238 -0.28 10.62 0.25
C PHE A 238 -1.43 10.07 -0.58
N LEU A 239 -1.18 9.68 -1.84
CA LEU A 239 -2.21 9.10 -2.72
C LEU A 239 -2.61 7.67 -2.31
N ASP A 240 -1.85 7.00 -1.46
CA ASP A 240 -2.24 5.70 -0.89
C ASP A 240 -3.03 5.82 0.42
N ILE A 241 -3.07 7.02 1.04
CA ILE A 241 -3.77 7.23 2.33
C ILE A 241 -5.23 6.78 2.28
N PRO A 242 -6.06 7.17 1.27
CA PRO A 242 -7.45 6.73 1.22
C PRO A 242 -7.57 5.20 1.17
N ARG A 243 -6.84 4.56 0.26
CA ARG A 243 -6.85 3.09 0.11
C ARG A 243 -6.42 2.40 1.41
N SER A 244 -5.39 2.93 2.07
CA SER A 244 -4.92 2.45 3.38
C SER A 244 -5.97 2.61 4.48
N ARG A 245 -6.77 3.68 4.49
CA ARG A 245 -7.89 3.82 5.42
C ARG A 245 -8.99 2.82 5.12
N LEU A 246 -9.39 2.69 3.86
CA LEU A 246 -10.49 1.83 3.43
C LEU A 246 -10.34 0.39 3.98
N VAL A 247 -9.14 -0.17 3.90
CA VAL A 247 -8.85 -1.54 4.40
C VAL A 247 -8.78 -1.65 5.94
N LYS A 248 -8.77 -0.53 6.67
CA LYS A 248 -8.75 -0.52 8.14
C LYS A 248 -10.15 -0.59 8.76
N TYR A 249 -11.21 -0.16 8.05
CA TYR A 249 -12.56 -0.19 8.62
C TYR A 249 -13.00 -1.58 9.12
N PRO A 250 -12.77 -2.70 8.40
CA PRO A 250 -13.07 -4.02 8.94
C PRO A 250 -12.31 -4.35 10.24
N LEU A 251 -11.09 -3.83 10.41
CA LEU A 251 -10.29 -4.04 11.62
C LEU A 251 -10.84 -3.22 12.80
N LEU A 252 -11.18 -1.95 12.55
CA LEU A 252 -11.75 -1.03 13.55
C LEU A 252 -13.12 -1.50 14.02
N LEU A 253 -14.02 -1.84 13.10
CA LEU A 253 -15.35 -2.35 13.44
C LEU A 253 -15.28 -3.65 14.23
N ARG A 254 -14.33 -4.53 13.90
CA ARG A 254 -14.13 -5.79 14.62
C ARG A 254 -13.67 -5.55 16.04
N GLU A 255 -12.83 -4.55 16.24
CA GLU A 255 -12.36 -4.17 17.56
C GLU A 255 -13.49 -3.60 18.43
N ILE A 256 -14.34 -2.73 17.86
CA ILE A 256 -15.54 -2.22 18.54
C ILE A 256 -16.48 -3.39 18.90
N LEU A 257 -16.82 -4.21 17.90
CA LEU A 257 -17.72 -5.36 18.07
C LEU A 257 -17.22 -6.36 19.11
N ARG A 258 -15.90 -6.59 19.19
CA ARG A 258 -15.27 -7.49 20.17
C ARG A 258 -15.55 -7.06 21.61
N HIS A 259 -15.66 -5.76 21.87
CA HIS A 259 -15.90 -5.21 23.20
C HIS A 259 -17.35 -4.77 23.43
N THR A 260 -18.23 -4.91 22.44
CA THR A 260 -19.68 -4.73 22.63
C THR A 260 -20.28 -5.94 23.34
N ASP A 261 -21.16 -5.72 24.32
CA ASP A 261 -21.89 -6.80 25.00
C ASP A 261 -22.96 -7.42 24.09
N ASN A 262 -23.26 -8.70 24.29
CA ASN A 262 -24.23 -9.41 23.44
C ASN A 262 -25.65 -8.84 23.56
N GLU A 263 -26.00 -8.37 24.75
CA GLU A 263 -27.30 -7.74 25.04
C GLU A 263 -27.32 -6.24 24.67
N HIS A 264 -26.20 -5.69 24.20
CA HIS A 264 -26.11 -4.27 23.85
C HIS A 264 -26.83 -4.01 22.52
N PRO A 265 -27.67 -2.98 22.41
CA PRO A 265 -28.47 -2.70 21.20
C PRO A 265 -27.66 -2.49 19.92
N ASP A 266 -26.40 -2.03 20.03
CA ASP A 266 -25.50 -1.91 18.88
C ASP A 266 -24.99 -3.25 18.31
N ARG A 267 -25.08 -4.36 19.04
CA ARG A 267 -24.46 -5.64 18.63
C ARG A 267 -24.86 -6.05 17.22
N GLN A 268 -26.17 -6.10 16.96
CA GLN A 268 -26.73 -6.49 15.67
C GLN A 268 -26.33 -5.50 14.56
N ARG A 269 -26.38 -4.19 14.83
CA ARG A 269 -26.01 -3.16 13.86
C ARG A 269 -24.52 -3.20 13.51
N LEU A 270 -23.66 -3.52 14.47
CA LEU A 270 -22.22 -3.66 14.23
C LEU A 270 -21.89 -4.93 13.42
N GLU A 271 -22.65 -6.01 13.59
CA GLU A 271 -22.53 -7.21 12.75
C GLU A 271 -22.99 -6.93 11.31
N GLU A 272 -24.09 -6.19 11.15
CA GLU A 272 -24.56 -5.71 9.85
C GLU A 272 -23.51 -4.80 9.18
N ALA A 273 -22.97 -3.83 9.92
CA ALA A 273 -21.92 -2.94 9.47
C ALA A 273 -20.64 -3.71 9.07
N MET A 274 -20.30 -4.78 9.80
CA MET A 274 -19.18 -5.67 9.44
C MET A 274 -19.39 -6.33 8.08
N ALA A 275 -20.58 -6.87 7.82
CA ALA A 275 -20.89 -7.49 6.53
C ALA A 275 -20.87 -6.45 5.39
N MET A 276 -21.43 -5.27 5.62
CA MET A 276 -21.43 -4.17 4.64
C MET A 276 -20.03 -3.72 4.26
N VAL A 277 -19.16 -3.45 5.25
CA VAL A 277 -17.80 -2.99 4.95
C VAL A 277 -16.99 -4.05 4.21
N GLN A 278 -17.15 -5.33 4.56
CA GLN A 278 -16.48 -6.43 3.84
C GLN A 278 -16.93 -6.51 2.38
N SER A 279 -18.24 -6.39 2.14
CA SER A 279 -18.81 -6.37 0.79
C SER A 279 -18.27 -5.19 -0.03
N VAL A 280 -18.37 -3.97 0.51
CA VAL A 280 -17.97 -2.75 -0.22
C VAL A 280 -16.46 -2.76 -0.51
N VAL A 281 -15.62 -3.17 0.45
CA VAL A 281 -14.17 -3.28 0.22
C VAL A 281 -13.84 -4.33 -0.85
N ALA A 282 -14.53 -5.48 -0.83
CA ALA A 282 -14.34 -6.53 -1.84
C ALA A 282 -14.75 -6.03 -3.24
N ASP A 283 -15.88 -5.33 -3.36
CA ASP A 283 -16.36 -4.77 -4.62
C ASP A 283 -15.45 -3.69 -5.19
N ILE A 284 -14.93 -2.79 -4.34
CA ILE A 284 -13.95 -1.78 -4.75
C ILE A 284 -12.66 -2.46 -5.24
N ASN A 285 -12.17 -3.47 -4.51
CA ASN A 285 -10.97 -4.20 -4.89
C ASN A 285 -11.13 -4.93 -6.24
N ARG A 286 -12.29 -5.59 -6.45
CA ARG A 286 -12.61 -6.24 -7.71
C ARG A 286 -12.62 -5.26 -8.87
N GLN A 287 -13.33 -4.14 -8.74
CA GLN A 287 -13.41 -3.10 -9.79
C GLN A 287 -12.06 -2.41 -10.05
N THR A 288 -11.24 -2.25 -9.01
CA THR A 288 -9.88 -1.72 -9.15
C THR A 288 -9.00 -2.67 -9.97
N GLY A 289 -9.05 -3.98 -9.66
CA GLY A 289 -8.32 -5.00 -10.42
C GLY A 289 -8.80 -5.14 -11.87
N GLU A 290 -10.11 -5.03 -12.11
CA GLU A 290 -10.68 -4.98 -13.46
C GLU A 290 -10.19 -3.76 -14.25
N SER A 291 -10.14 -2.59 -13.59
CA SER A 291 -9.66 -1.35 -14.21
C SER A 291 -8.15 -1.38 -14.51
N GLU A 292 -7.36 -2.00 -13.63
CA GLU A 292 -5.94 -2.24 -13.84
C GLU A 292 -5.69 -3.22 -15.00
N CYS A 293 -6.45 -4.32 -15.03
CA CYS A 293 -6.40 -5.29 -16.12
C CYS A 293 -6.67 -4.60 -17.48
N GLU A 294 -7.75 -3.81 -17.56
CA GLU A 294 -8.10 -3.10 -18.79
C GLU A 294 -7.05 -2.04 -19.17
N PHE A 295 -6.54 -1.29 -18.18
CA PHE A 295 -5.49 -0.30 -18.39
C PHE A 295 -4.25 -0.88 -19.08
N TYR A 296 -3.83 -2.09 -18.68
CA TYR A 296 -2.67 -2.76 -19.28
C TYR A 296 -3.01 -3.41 -20.62
N LYS A 297 -4.20 -4.00 -20.78
CA LYS A 297 -4.69 -4.55 -22.07
C LYS A 297 -4.67 -3.49 -23.17
N GLU A 298 -5.18 -2.28 -22.90
CA GLU A 298 -5.18 -1.15 -23.84
C GLU A 298 -3.78 -0.72 -24.30
N ARG A 299 -2.74 -1.08 -23.54
CA ARG A 299 -1.33 -0.70 -23.82
C ARG A 299 -0.51 -1.81 -24.46
N LEU A 300 -1.09 -2.99 -24.67
CA LEU A 300 -0.45 -4.07 -25.41
C LEU A 300 -0.37 -3.71 -26.90
N VAL A 301 0.80 -3.92 -27.48
CA VAL A 301 1.07 -3.69 -28.91
C VAL A 301 1.38 -5.02 -29.56
N TYR A 302 0.54 -5.40 -30.53
CA TYR A 302 0.67 -6.62 -31.32
C TYR A 302 1.58 -6.35 -32.52
N THR A 303 2.55 -7.22 -32.76
CA THR A 303 3.56 -7.05 -33.83
C THR A 303 3.04 -7.49 -35.20
N GLU A 304 2.04 -8.36 -35.23
CA GLU A 304 1.39 -8.85 -36.44
C GLU A 304 0.00 -8.23 -36.59
N GLU A 305 -0.40 -7.87 -37.81
CA GLU A 305 -1.77 -7.48 -38.10
C GLU A 305 -2.66 -8.74 -38.02
N GLY A 306 -3.38 -8.87 -36.92
CA GLY A 306 -4.24 -10.01 -36.65
C GLY A 306 -5.22 -9.72 -35.51
N PRO A 307 -6.20 -10.60 -35.28
CA PRO A 307 -7.10 -10.46 -34.16
C PRO A 307 -6.33 -10.52 -32.84
N ARG A 308 -6.80 -9.76 -31.84
CA ARG A 308 -6.26 -9.82 -30.48
C ARG A 308 -6.47 -11.21 -29.88
N HIS A 309 -5.55 -11.64 -29.02
CA HIS A 309 -5.61 -12.97 -28.43
C HIS A 309 -6.83 -13.09 -27.48
N GLU A 310 -7.72 -14.04 -27.74
CA GLU A 310 -9.01 -14.12 -27.04
C GLU A 310 -8.89 -14.25 -25.51
N LEU A 311 -7.88 -14.98 -25.01
CA LEU A 311 -7.64 -15.10 -23.56
C LEU A 311 -7.27 -13.75 -22.93
N ILE A 312 -6.57 -12.88 -23.65
CA ILE A 312 -6.23 -11.54 -23.17
C ILE A 312 -7.50 -10.68 -23.15
N GLU A 313 -8.29 -10.69 -24.22
CA GLU A 313 -9.50 -9.87 -24.33
C GLU A 313 -10.56 -10.23 -23.29
N ARG A 314 -10.75 -11.53 -23.00
CA ARG A 314 -11.70 -12.01 -21.99
C ARG A 314 -11.22 -11.81 -20.55
N SER A 315 -9.93 -11.55 -20.35
CA SER A 315 -9.35 -11.41 -19.01
C SER A 315 -9.93 -10.19 -18.29
N ARG A 316 -10.41 -10.44 -17.06
CA ARG A 316 -10.92 -9.41 -16.15
C ARG A 316 -9.99 -9.13 -14.99
N THR A 317 -9.02 -10.00 -14.74
CA THR A 317 -8.07 -9.86 -13.65
C THR A 317 -6.65 -9.98 -14.16
N LEU A 318 -5.77 -9.16 -13.58
CA LEU A 318 -4.33 -9.24 -13.72
C LEU A 318 -3.75 -9.67 -12.36
N SER A 319 -3.26 -10.90 -12.28
CA SER A 319 -2.79 -11.50 -11.02
C SER A 319 -1.49 -10.85 -10.55
N CYS A 320 -0.56 -10.65 -11.48
CA CYS A 320 0.67 -9.90 -11.24
C CYS A 320 1.26 -9.41 -12.57
N HIS A 321 2.14 -8.41 -12.47
CA HIS A 321 2.98 -7.99 -13.58
C HIS A 321 4.28 -7.35 -13.08
N GLY A 322 5.28 -7.26 -13.94
CA GLY A 322 6.52 -6.58 -13.56
C GLY A 322 7.66 -6.74 -14.56
N GLU A 323 8.74 -6.02 -14.28
CA GLU A 323 9.98 -6.13 -15.05
C GLU A 323 10.76 -7.38 -14.64
N LEU A 324 11.13 -8.20 -15.62
CA LEU A 324 11.97 -9.38 -15.45
C LEU A 324 13.14 -9.31 -16.44
N LYS A 325 14.24 -9.96 -16.11
CA LYS A 325 15.35 -10.16 -17.04
C LYS A 325 15.40 -11.62 -17.44
N ASN A 326 15.50 -11.88 -18.74
CA ASN A 326 15.76 -13.22 -19.21
C ASN A 326 17.25 -13.59 -19.05
N HIS A 327 17.58 -14.85 -19.33
CA HIS A 327 18.95 -15.35 -19.36
C HIS A 327 19.91 -14.61 -20.32
N ARG A 328 19.40 -13.77 -21.24
CA ARG A 328 20.21 -12.93 -22.14
C ARG A 328 20.40 -11.50 -21.62
N GLY A 329 19.99 -11.22 -20.38
CA GLY A 329 20.00 -9.89 -19.78
C GLY A 329 19.01 -8.91 -20.41
N VAL A 330 18.13 -9.36 -21.32
CA VAL A 330 17.10 -8.53 -21.94
C VAL A 330 16.03 -8.24 -20.89
N LYS A 331 15.75 -6.95 -20.69
CA LYS A 331 14.63 -6.50 -19.87
C LYS A 331 13.32 -6.77 -20.59
N LEU A 332 12.42 -7.46 -19.93
CA LEU A 332 11.07 -7.78 -20.35
C LEU A 332 10.10 -7.24 -19.32
N HIS A 333 8.86 -6.99 -19.74
CA HIS A 333 7.75 -6.76 -18.83
C HIS A 333 6.75 -7.89 -19.03
N VAL A 334 6.45 -8.61 -17.96
CA VAL A 334 5.62 -9.81 -18.01
C VAL A 334 4.30 -9.53 -17.30
N PHE A 335 3.21 -9.99 -17.89
CA PHE A 335 1.85 -9.90 -17.35
C PHE A 335 1.29 -11.30 -17.17
N LEU A 336 0.77 -11.60 -15.98
CA LEU A 336 0.02 -12.81 -15.72
C LEU A 336 -1.46 -12.44 -15.57
N PHE A 337 -2.21 -12.53 -16.68
CA PHE A 337 -3.65 -12.38 -16.66
C PHE A 337 -4.31 -13.66 -16.12
N GLN A 338 -5.65 -13.62 -16.00
CA GLN A 338 -6.45 -14.70 -15.43
C GLN A 338 -6.11 -16.09 -16.00
N ASP A 339 -6.01 -16.21 -17.33
CA ASP A 339 -5.85 -17.49 -18.04
C ASP A 339 -4.63 -17.49 -18.98
N VAL A 340 -3.81 -16.44 -18.99
CA VAL A 340 -2.72 -16.28 -19.97
C VAL A 340 -1.55 -15.46 -19.44
N LEU A 341 -0.33 -15.95 -19.69
CA LEU A 341 0.92 -15.23 -19.48
C LEU A 341 1.33 -14.49 -20.77
N VAL A 342 1.65 -13.21 -20.66
CA VAL A 342 2.03 -12.35 -21.79
C VAL A 342 3.41 -11.75 -21.53
N ILE A 343 4.34 -11.96 -22.48
CA ILE A 343 5.72 -11.50 -22.39
C ILE A 343 5.94 -10.37 -23.38
N THR A 344 6.34 -9.21 -22.85
CA THR A 344 6.47 -7.97 -23.63
C THR A 344 7.83 -7.30 -23.44
N ARG A 345 8.11 -6.32 -24.31
CA ARG A 345 9.14 -5.30 -24.10
C ARG A 345 8.45 -3.96 -23.93
N SER A 346 8.88 -3.21 -22.91
CA SER A 346 8.43 -1.83 -22.71
C SER A 346 8.97 -0.95 -23.84
N VAL A 347 8.07 -0.29 -24.55
CA VAL A 347 8.36 0.70 -25.58
C VAL A 347 7.93 2.06 -25.04
N SER A 348 8.91 2.94 -24.83
CA SER A 348 8.69 4.30 -24.36
C SER A 348 9.09 5.29 -25.44
N THR A 349 8.21 6.24 -25.72
CA THR A 349 8.52 7.41 -26.56
C THR A 349 8.45 8.64 -25.66
N SER A 350 9.25 9.68 -25.91
CA SER A 350 9.30 10.89 -25.08
C SER A 350 7.94 11.57 -24.87
N GLU A 351 7.02 11.40 -25.82
CA GLU A 351 5.72 12.08 -25.84
C GLU A 351 4.51 11.16 -25.57
N GLN A 352 4.73 9.85 -25.40
CA GLN A 352 3.63 8.88 -25.28
C GLN A 352 3.78 8.02 -24.03
N PRO A 353 2.67 7.64 -23.37
CA PRO A 353 2.72 6.70 -22.26
C PRO A 353 3.33 5.36 -22.71
N ILE A 354 4.01 4.69 -21.78
CA ILE A 354 4.67 3.40 -22.02
C ILE A 354 3.66 2.41 -22.61
N ARG A 355 4.07 1.76 -23.71
CA ARG A 355 3.35 0.65 -24.34
C ARG A 355 4.16 -0.64 -24.22
N TYR A 356 3.50 -1.77 -24.38
CA TYR A 356 4.07 -3.08 -24.13
C TYR A 356 3.99 -3.94 -25.40
N GLN A 357 5.09 -4.03 -26.13
CA GLN A 357 5.14 -4.79 -27.38
C GLN A 357 5.30 -6.28 -27.11
N LEU A 358 4.39 -7.09 -27.62
CA LEU A 358 4.43 -8.55 -27.51
C LEU A 358 5.68 -9.10 -28.21
N CYS A 359 6.45 -9.90 -27.47
CA CYS A 359 7.69 -10.50 -27.97
C CYS A 359 7.49 -11.91 -28.52
N ARG A 360 6.44 -12.59 -28.06
CA ARG A 360 6.11 -14.00 -28.30
C ARG A 360 4.59 -14.16 -28.29
N GLN A 361 4.14 -15.33 -28.76
CA GLN A 361 2.75 -15.74 -28.59
C GLN A 361 2.42 -15.81 -27.09
N PRO A 362 1.25 -15.31 -26.65
CA PRO A 362 0.77 -15.49 -25.29
C PRO A 362 0.71 -16.98 -24.90
N ILE A 363 1.03 -17.29 -23.65
CA ILE A 363 1.10 -18.67 -23.14
C ILE A 363 -0.13 -18.92 -22.26
N PRO A 364 -1.12 -19.71 -22.70
CA PRO A 364 -2.23 -20.11 -21.83
C PRO A 364 -1.71 -20.75 -20.55
N ILE A 365 -2.33 -20.46 -19.40
CA ILE A 365 -1.87 -20.99 -18.10
C ILE A 365 -1.93 -22.53 -18.08
N GLU A 366 -2.88 -23.14 -18.77
CA GLU A 366 -2.97 -24.60 -18.95
C GLU A 366 -1.75 -25.23 -19.61
N HIS A 367 -0.95 -24.43 -20.33
CA HIS A 367 0.29 -24.85 -21.00
C HIS A 367 1.54 -24.23 -20.36
N LEU A 368 1.39 -23.52 -19.23
CA LEU A 368 2.51 -22.89 -18.55
C LEU A 368 3.19 -23.90 -17.61
N GLU A 369 4.43 -24.24 -17.92
CA GLU A 369 5.30 -24.98 -17.01
C GLU A 369 6.17 -24.00 -16.23
N LEU A 370 6.19 -24.15 -14.90
CA LEU A 370 6.98 -23.32 -13.99
C LEU A 370 8.02 -24.19 -13.29
N GLU A 371 9.28 -23.83 -13.47
CA GLU A 371 10.41 -24.43 -12.79
C GLU A 371 11.09 -23.39 -11.89
N ASP A 372 11.45 -23.80 -10.68
CA ASP A 372 12.26 -22.98 -9.76
C ASP A 372 13.73 -23.31 -9.98
N LEU A 373 14.52 -22.30 -10.32
CA LEU A 373 15.95 -22.46 -10.61
C LEU A 373 16.77 -22.06 -9.40
N SER A 374 17.79 -22.85 -9.07
CA SER A 374 18.68 -22.52 -7.97
C SER A 374 19.66 -21.40 -8.35
N ASP A 375 20.06 -20.62 -7.35
CA ASP A 375 21.00 -19.52 -7.53
C ASP A 375 22.32 -20.03 -8.17
N GLY A 376 22.60 -19.57 -9.39
CA GLY A 376 23.82 -19.92 -10.13
C GLY A 376 23.65 -21.00 -11.21
N GLU A 377 22.49 -21.66 -11.32
CA GLU A 377 22.18 -22.57 -12.44
C GLU A 377 22.14 -21.83 -13.78
N MET A 378 21.70 -20.57 -13.76
CA MET A 378 21.57 -19.76 -14.96
C MET A 378 22.68 -18.72 -15.09
N ARG A 379 23.51 -18.87 -16.13
CA ARG A 379 24.43 -17.80 -16.56
C ARG A 379 23.63 -16.74 -17.32
N VAL A 380 23.43 -15.57 -16.72
CA VAL A 380 22.83 -14.42 -17.42
C VAL A 380 23.86 -13.89 -18.45
N GLY A 381 23.75 -14.33 -19.70
CA GLY A 381 24.61 -13.93 -20.80
C GLY A 381 24.25 -12.54 -21.31
N GLY A 382 25.10 -11.56 -21.06
CA GLY A 382 25.04 -10.22 -21.64
C GLY A 382 26.45 -9.66 -21.72
N SER A 383 26.66 -8.57 -22.48
CA SER A 383 27.98 -7.93 -22.54
C SER A 383 28.34 -7.34 -21.18
N ILE A 384 29.07 -8.10 -20.35
CA ILE A 384 29.81 -7.62 -19.17
C ILE A 384 31.18 -7.08 -19.63
N ARG A 385 31.26 -6.57 -20.86
CA ARG A 385 32.51 -6.04 -21.40
C ARG A 385 32.73 -4.64 -20.84
N GLY A 386 33.27 -4.60 -19.62
CA GLY A 386 33.70 -3.38 -18.94
C GLY A 386 33.82 -3.45 -17.42
N ALA A 387 33.33 -4.50 -16.74
CA ALA A 387 33.27 -4.50 -15.26
C ALA A 387 34.44 -5.19 -14.55
N PHE A 388 35.35 -5.88 -15.26
CA PHE A 388 36.54 -6.46 -14.66
C PHE A 388 37.74 -6.25 -15.59
N SER A 389 38.54 -5.22 -15.32
CA SER A 389 39.92 -5.20 -15.82
C SER A 389 40.72 -6.27 -15.06
N ASN A 390 41.51 -7.04 -15.81
CA ASN A 390 42.55 -7.97 -15.37
C ASN A 390 42.86 -7.97 -13.86
N ASN A 391 42.66 -9.09 -13.18
CA ASN A 391 43.79 -9.97 -12.85
C ASN A 391 43.33 -11.34 -12.35
N GLU A 392 44.19 -12.34 -12.56
CA GLU A 392 44.23 -13.67 -11.94
C GLU A 392 43.42 -14.82 -12.57
N ARG A 393 44.14 -15.53 -13.44
CA ARG A 393 43.94 -16.96 -13.74
C ARG A 393 44.24 -17.79 -12.48
N SER A 394 43.38 -18.74 -12.12
CA SER A 394 43.82 -20.05 -11.61
C SER A 394 42.72 -21.12 -11.71
N HIS A 395 43.11 -22.22 -12.37
CA HIS A 395 42.72 -23.64 -12.26
C HIS A 395 41.27 -24.12 -12.07
N MET A 396 40.82 -24.84 -13.12
CA MET A 396 40.14 -26.15 -13.17
C MET A 396 39.31 -26.64 -11.96
N ASP A 397 38.03 -26.95 -12.21
CA ASP A 397 37.66 -28.35 -12.46
C ASP A 397 36.34 -28.49 -13.26
N SER A 398 36.34 -29.45 -14.17
CA SER A 398 35.22 -29.95 -14.96
C SER A 398 34.15 -30.61 -14.09
N HIS A 399 32.86 -30.59 -14.48
CA HIS A 399 31.95 -31.77 -14.52
C HIS A 399 30.66 -31.44 -15.32
N MET A 400 30.23 -32.44 -16.12
CA MET A 400 28.99 -32.61 -16.90
C MET A 400 27.69 -32.30 -16.12
N GLY A 401 26.51 -32.08 -16.71
CA GLY A 401 25.97 -32.36 -18.05
C GLY A 401 24.56 -31.73 -18.23
N ILE A 402 23.88 -32.08 -19.33
CA ILE A 402 22.72 -31.38 -19.94
C ILE A 402 21.37 -32.09 -19.63
N VAL A 403 20.27 -31.37 -19.92
CA VAL A 403 18.88 -31.72 -20.35
C VAL A 403 17.91 -32.10 -19.20
N TYR A 404 16.67 -31.58 -19.11
CA TYR A 404 15.71 -31.07 -20.11
C TYR A 404 15.10 -29.73 -19.77
#